data_AF-M1EQ33-F1
#
_entry.id   AF-M1EQ33-F1
#
_cell.length_a   1.000
_cell.length_b   1.000
_cell.length_c   1.000
_cell.angle_alpha   90.00
_cell.angle_beta   90.00
_cell.angle_gamma   90.00
#
_symmetry.space_group_name_H-M   'P 1'
#
loop_
_entity.id
_entity.type
_entity.pdbx_description
1 polymer ?
#
loop_
_entity_poly.entity_id
_entity_poly.type
_entity_poly.pdbx_seq_one_letter_code
_entity_poly.pdbx_strand_id
1 'polypeptide(L)'
;EYVIKSLFAEFAVQAEKKIEVVMAEPLEKPLSRSLQRGEDLQFDQLISSMSSVAEHCLPSLLRTLFDWYRRQNGTEDESYEYRPRSSTKSKGDEQQRERDYLLERRDLAVDFIFCLVLVEVLK
;
A
#
# COMPACT_ATOMS: atom_id res chain seq x y z
N GLU A 1 -0.15 -6.53 24.52
CA GLU A 1 -0.67 -7.17 23.28
C GLU A 1 -1.84 -6.41 22.66
N TYR A 2 -2.89 -6.03 23.42
CA TYR A 2 -4.06 -5.30 22.89
C TYR A 2 -3.71 -3.99 22.16
N VAL A 3 -2.82 -3.17 22.72
CA VAL A 3 -2.37 -1.89 22.13
C VAL A 3 -1.76 -2.09 20.73
N ILE A 4 -0.92 -3.11 20.54
CA ILE A 4 -0.29 -3.41 19.24
C ILE A 4 -1.35 -3.79 18.21
N LYS A 5 -2.33 -4.62 18.60
CA LYS A 5 -3.42 -5.05 17.72
C LYS A 5 -4.29 -3.87 17.29
N SER A 6 -4.68 -3.01 18.22
CA SER A 6 -5.49 -1.82 17.93
C SER A 6 -4.73 -0.83 17.04
N LEU A 7 -3.47 -0.54 17.36
CA LEU A 7 -2.63 0.38 16.59
C LEU A 7 -2.40 -0.14 15.16
N PHE A 8 -2.15 -1.44 15.02
CA PHE A 8 -1.98 -2.05 13.71
C PHE A 8 -3.27 -2.07 12.89
N ALA A 9 -4.42 -2.32 13.52
CA ALA A 9 -5.71 -2.26 12.85
C ALA A 9 -6.00 -0.85 12.33
N GLU A 10 -5.70 0.17 13.13
CA GLU A 10 -5.81 1.57 12.70
C GLU A 10 -4.86 1.88 11.54
N PHE A 11 -3.61 1.41 11.62
CA PHE A 11 -2.64 1.51 10.53
C PHE A 11 -3.18 0.90 9.22
N ALA A 12 -3.68 -0.33 9.26
CA ALA A 12 -4.19 -1.01 8.08
C ALA A 12 -5.36 -0.24 7.43
N VAL A 13 -6.28 0.30 8.25
CA VAL A 13 -7.41 1.10 7.75
C VAL A 13 -6.94 2.41 7.13
N GLN A 14 -5.99 3.11 7.75
CA GLN A 14 -5.50 4.38 7.20
C GLN A 14 -4.63 4.17 5.95
N ALA A 15 -3.85 3.08 5.90
CA ALA A 15 -3.09 2.71 4.71
C ALA A 15 -4.01 2.42 3.52
N GLU A 16 -5.10 1.67 3.73
CA GLU A 16 -6.10 1.38 2.69
C GLU A 16 -6.71 2.68 2.15
N LYS A 17 -7.18 3.58 3.03
CA LYS A 17 -7.73 4.88 2.64
C LYS A 17 -6.73 5.71 1.83
N LYS A 18 -5.44 5.68 2.20
CA LYS A 18 -4.40 6.38 1.45
C LYS A 18 -4.19 5.80 0.05
N ILE A 19 -4.21 4.48 -0.08
CA ILE A 19 -4.14 3.79 -1.37
C ILE A 19 -5.34 4.20 -2.22
N GLU A 20 -6.57 4.16 -1.69
CA GLU A 20 -7.78 4.59 -2.40
C GLU A 20 -7.68 6.04 -2.90
N VAL A 21 -7.20 6.97 -2.07
CA VAL A 21 -6.99 8.38 -2.47
C VAL A 21 -5.99 8.47 -3.62
N VAL A 22 -4.84 7.80 -3.52
CA VAL A 22 -3.80 7.79 -4.55
C VAL A 22 -4.29 7.19 -5.87
N MET A 23 -5.16 6.18 -5.80
CA MET A 23 -5.77 5.55 -6.97
C MET A 23 -6.82 6.44 -7.64
N ALA A 24 -7.43 7.36 -6.90
CA ALA A 24 -8.36 8.35 -7.43
C ALA A 24 -7.67 9.61 -8.01
N GLU A 25 -6.37 9.78 -7.75
CA GLU A 25 -5.59 10.92 -8.25
C GLU A 25 -5.17 10.75 -9.72
N PRO A 26 -4.94 11.86 -10.45
CA PRO A 26 -4.38 11.80 -11.81
C PRO A 26 -3.06 11.02 -11.84
N LEU A 27 -2.88 10.16 -12.85
CA LEU A 27 -1.70 9.32 -12.99
C LEU A 27 -0.39 10.11 -13.04
N GLU A 28 -0.45 11.34 -13.55
CA GLU A 28 0.67 12.29 -13.66
C GLU A 28 1.15 12.80 -12.29
N LYS A 29 0.30 12.73 -11.26
CA LYS A 29 0.65 13.16 -9.90
C LYS A 29 1.58 12.11 -9.28
N PRO A 30 2.82 12.49 -8.90
CA PRO A 30 3.76 11.56 -8.28
C PRO A 30 3.28 11.09 -6.90
N LEU A 31 3.44 9.80 -6.59
CA LEU A 31 3.08 9.22 -5.29
C LEU A 31 3.74 9.92 -4.11
N SER A 32 4.99 10.36 -4.29
CA SER A 32 5.73 11.11 -3.27
C SER A 32 5.04 12.40 -2.86
N ARG A 33 4.26 13.04 -3.74
CA ARG A 33 3.50 14.25 -3.37
C ARG A 33 2.27 13.96 -2.52
N SER A 34 1.78 12.73 -2.51
CA SER A 34 0.54 12.36 -1.81
C SER A 34 0.82 11.54 -0.54
N LEU A 35 1.93 10.80 -0.52
CA LEU A 35 2.26 9.85 0.56
C LEU A 35 3.43 10.27 1.44
N GLN A 36 4.19 11.32 1.08
CA GLN A 36 5.33 11.75 1.90
C GLN A 36 4.91 12.24 3.29
N ARG A 37 5.88 12.23 4.22
CA ARG A 37 5.77 12.87 5.53
C ARG A 37 5.29 14.32 5.39
N GLY A 38 4.38 14.73 6.27
CA GLY A 38 3.84 16.09 6.33
C GLY A 38 2.57 16.32 5.52
N GLU A 39 2.20 15.42 4.59
CA GLU A 39 0.96 15.53 3.82
C GLU A 39 -0.27 15.10 4.63
N ASP A 40 -0.07 14.26 5.65
CA ASP A 40 -1.14 13.76 6.50
C ASP A 40 -0.67 13.61 7.95
N LEU A 41 -0.99 14.62 8.75
CA LEU A 41 -0.59 14.69 10.15
C LEU A 41 -1.16 13.55 11.00
N GLN A 42 -2.33 13.00 10.65
CA GLN A 42 -2.92 11.89 11.40
C GLN A 42 -2.15 10.60 11.12
N PHE A 43 -1.86 10.33 9.85
CA PHE A 43 -1.04 9.18 9.47
C PHE A 43 0.39 9.30 10.00
N ASP A 44 0.95 10.50 10.03
CA ASP A 44 2.27 10.75 10.59
C ASP A 44 2.35 10.47 12.09
N GLN A 45 1.31 10.85 12.84
CA GLN A 45 1.18 10.55 14.26
C GLN A 45 1.01 9.06 14.52
N LEU A 46 0.28 8.36 13.65
CA LEU A 46 0.10 6.92 13.72
C LEU A 46 1.43 6.18 13.52
N ILE A 47 2.20 6.54 12.49
CA ILE A 47 3.54 5.99 12.24
C ILE A 47 4.48 6.29 13.42
N SER A 48 4.44 7.51 13.96
CA SER A 48 5.23 7.87 15.16
C SER A 48 4.87 7.00 16.37
N SER A 49 3.57 6.73 16.59
CA SER A 49 3.11 5.85 17.67
C SER A 49 3.58 4.41 17.47
N MET A 50 3.64 3.93 16.22
CA MET A 50 4.20 2.61 15.90
C MET A 50 5.70 2.55 16.21
N SER A 51 6.44 3.63 16.00
CA SER A 51 7.87 3.75 16.38
C SER A 51 8.06 3.55 17.88
N SER A 52 7.28 4.26 18.71
CA SER A 52 7.36 4.13 20.17
C SER A 52 7.03 2.73 20.66
N VAL A 53 6.09 2.05 19.99
CA VAL A 53 5.77 0.65 20.29
C VAL A 53 6.88 -0.31 19.84
N ALA A 54 7.58 0.00 18.75
CA ALA A 54 8.69 -0.80 18.23
C ALA A 54 9.81 -0.98 19.26
N GLU A 55 10.10 0.04 20.08
CA GLU A 55 11.11 -0.01 21.15
C GLU A 55 10.93 -1.20 22.11
N HIS A 56 9.69 -1.68 22.27
CA HIS A 56 9.35 -2.76 23.19
C HIS A 56 8.97 -4.07 22.51
N CYS A 57 8.61 -4.06 21.22
CA CYS A 57 8.08 -5.24 20.55
C CYS A 57 8.37 -5.31 19.04
N LEU A 58 9.48 -4.73 18.59
CA LEU A 58 9.91 -4.69 17.19
C LEU A 58 9.74 -6.02 16.44
N PRO A 59 10.17 -7.21 16.93
CA PRO A 59 10.03 -8.45 16.18
C PRO A 59 8.57 -8.81 15.86
N SER A 60 7.65 -8.53 16.78
CA SER A 60 6.22 -8.78 16.58
C SER A 60 5.57 -7.75 15.66
N LEU A 61 6.00 -6.49 15.76
CA LEU A 61 5.55 -5.43 14.87
C LEU A 61 5.98 -5.69 13.42
N LEU A 62 7.26 -6.00 13.21
CA LEU A 62 7.81 -6.34 11.88
C LEU A 62 7.10 -7.54 11.27
N ARG A 63 6.91 -8.63 12.04
CA ARG A 63 6.17 -9.81 11.55
C ARG A 63 4.78 -9.41 11.03
N THR A 64 4.06 -8.60 11.79
CA THR A 64 2.70 -8.16 11.41
C THR A 64 2.72 -7.22 10.19
N LEU A 65 3.71 -6.32 10.10
CA LEU A 65 3.93 -5.45 8.95
C LEU A 65 4.25 -6.24 7.66
N PHE A 66 5.16 -7.22 7.73
CA PHE A 66 5.46 -8.11 6.61
C PHE A 66 4.25 -8.97 6.22
N ASP A 67 3.46 -9.44 7.18
CA ASP A 67 2.22 -10.17 6.91
C ASP A 67 1.21 -9.31 6.15
N TRP A 68 1.05 -8.04 6.54
CA TRP A 68 0.18 -7.10 5.83
C TRP A 68 0.70 -6.79 4.43
N TYR A 69 1.99 -6.48 4.29
CA TYR A 69 2.60 -6.21 2.99
C TYR A 69 2.41 -7.38 2.01
N ARG A 70 2.64 -8.62 2.47
CA ARG A 70 2.41 -9.83 1.65
C ARG A 70 0.94 -10.00 1.26
N ARG A 71 -0.01 -9.64 2.14
CA ARG A 71 -1.45 -9.70 1.81
C ARG A 71 -1.85 -8.65 0.78
N GLN A 72 -1.20 -7.49 0.75
CA GLN A 72 -1.44 -6.46 -0.26
C GLN A 72 -1.03 -6.93 -1.66
N ASN A 73 0.06 -7.71 -1.76
CA ASN A 73 0.59 -8.27 -3.00
C ASN A 73 -0.06 -9.61 -3.39
N GLY A 74 -0.69 -10.30 -2.44
CA GLY A 74 -1.31 -11.62 -2.64
C GLY A 74 -2.79 -11.59 -3.05
N THR A 75 -3.40 -10.43 -3.19
CA THR A 75 -4.80 -10.27 -3.65
C THR A 75 -5.02 -10.49 -5.16
N GLU A 76 -4.04 -11.07 -5.86
CA GLU A 76 -4.08 -11.30 -7.32
C GLU A 76 -4.37 -12.74 -7.76
N ASP A 77 -4.66 -13.69 -6.85
CA ASP A 77 -4.83 -15.11 -7.21
C ASP A 77 -6.24 -15.52 -7.70
N GLU A 78 -7.08 -14.59 -8.14
CA GLU A 78 -8.35 -14.94 -8.79
C GLU A 78 -8.51 -14.26 -10.15
N SER A 79 -8.31 -15.06 -11.21
CA SER A 79 -8.74 -14.86 -12.60
C SER A 79 -7.84 -14.10 -13.58
N TYR A 80 -6.55 -14.44 -13.65
CA TYR A 80 -5.83 -14.34 -14.93
C TYR A 80 -6.18 -15.55 -15.82
N GLU A 81 -7.46 -15.68 -16.22
CA GLU A 81 -7.80 -16.49 -17.38
C GLU A 81 -7.24 -15.79 -18.62
N TYR A 82 -6.02 -16.17 -19.00
CA TYR A 82 -5.49 -15.88 -20.33
C TYR A 82 -6.41 -16.56 -21.36
N ARG A 83 -7.36 -15.80 -21.91
CA ARG A 83 -8.17 -16.24 -23.04
C ARG A 83 -7.56 -15.68 -24.32
N PRO A 84 -6.81 -16.46 -25.11
CA PRO A 84 -6.32 -15.98 -26.39
C PRO A 84 -7.53 -15.86 -27.32
N ARG A 85 -7.96 -14.62 -27.63
CA ARG A 85 -8.99 -14.39 -28.65
C ARG A 85 -8.47 -13.53 -29.79
N SER A 86 -8.53 -14.19 -30.95
CA SER A 86 -8.42 -13.72 -32.31
C SER A 86 -8.88 -12.27 -32.57
N SER A 87 -7.97 -11.50 -33.17
CA SER A 87 -8.22 -10.60 -34.31
C SER A 87 -9.30 -9.51 -34.17
N THR A 88 -8.96 -8.44 -33.43
CA THR A 88 -9.23 -7.02 -33.79
C THR A 88 -8.40 -6.10 -32.87
N LYS A 89 -7.13 -5.88 -33.25
CA LYS A 89 -6.12 -5.08 -32.52
C LYS A 89 -6.48 -3.59 -32.50
N SER A 90 -6.79 -3.04 -31.33
CA SER A 90 -6.43 -1.66 -30.90
C SER A 90 -7.04 -1.29 -29.55
N LYS A 91 -8.36 -1.43 -29.36
CA LYS A 91 -9.03 -0.96 -28.11
C LYS A 91 -8.81 -1.86 -26.88
N GLY A 92 -8.73 -3.17 -27.06
CA GLY A 92 -8.50 -4.10 -25.95
C GLY A 92 -7.09 -3.98 -25.36
N ASP A 93 -6.10 -3.67 -26.20
CA ASP A 93 -4.70 -3.49 -25.77
C ASP A 93 -4.51 -2.21 -24.95
N GLU A 94 -5.22 -1.12 -25.27
CA GLU A 94 -5.16 0.14 -24.50
C GLU A 94 -5.82 -0.01 -23.12
N GLN A 95 -6.99 -0.63 -23.06
CA GLN A 95 -7.71 -0.84 -21.80
C GLN A 95 -6.97 -1.83 -20.88
N GLN A 96 -6.32 -2.84 -21.44
CA GLN A 96 -5.45 -3.75 -20.67
C GLN A 96 -4.23 -3.00 -20.12
N ARG A 97 -3.57 -2.16 -20.94
CA ARG A 97 -2.43 -1.34 -20.47
C ARG A 97 -2.83 -0.39 -19.35
N GLU A 98 -3.98 0.28 -19.48
CA GLU A 98 -4.48 1.17 -18.42
C GLU A 98 -4.70 0.42 -17.11
N ARG A 99 -5.29 -0.77 -17.17
CA ARG A 99 -5.43 -1.65 -16.00
C ARG A 99 -4.07 -2.03 -15.42
N ASP A 100 -3.12 -2.44 -16.26
CA ASP A 100 -1.78 -2.84 -15.79
C ASP A 100 -1.07 -1.66 -15.09
N TYR A 101 -1.21 -0.43 -15.63
CA TYR A 101 -0.69 0.79 -14.99
C TYR A 101 -1.35 1.09 -13.64
N LEU A 102 -2.65 0.86 -13.50
CA LEU A 102 -3.35 1.07 -12.24
C LEU A 102 -2.90 0.04 -11.19
N LEU A 103 -2.69 -1.22 -11.58
CA LEU A 103 -2.14 -2.25 -10.70
C LEU A 103 -0.73 -1.87 -10.23
N GLU A 104 0.15 -1.48 -11.16
CA GLU A 104 1.51 -1.04 -10.83
C GLU A 104 1.49 0.20 -9.91
N ARG A 105 0.60 1.16 -10.15
CA ARG A 105 0.43 2.34 -9.27
C ARG A 105 0.02 1.95 -7.86
N ARG A 106 -0.90 0.99 -7.71
CA ARG A 106 -1.32 0.47 -6.40
C ARG A 106 -0.15 -0.19 -5.68
N ASP A 107 0.60 -1.04 -6.37
CA ASP A 107 1.73 -1.75 -5.77
C ASP A 107 2.81 -0.78 -5.30
N LEU A 108 3.13 0.23 -6.12
CA LEU A 108 4.05 1.31 -5.72
C LEU A 108 3.55 2.12 -4.52
N ALA A 109 2.23 2.33 -4.39
CA ALA A 109 1.65 3.00 -3.22
C ALA A 109 1.79 2.15 -1.94
N VAL A 110 1.55 0.84 -2.05
CA VAL A 110 1.77 -0.13 -0.97
C VAL A 110 3.24 -0.14 -0.56
N ASP A 111 4.16 -0.25 -1.53
CA ASP A 111 5.60 -0.21 -1.31
C ASP A 111 6.03 1.07 -0.60
N PHE A 112 5.51 2.22 -1.04
CA PHE A 112 5.82 3.52 -0.45
C PHE A 112 5.38 3.58 1.02
N ILE A 113 4.13 3.21 1.31
CA ILE A 113 3.59 3.21 2.68
C ILE A 113 4.39 2.23 3.56
N PHE A 114 4.69 1.04 3.04
CA PHE A 114 5.46 0.05 3.76
C PHE A 114 6.88 0.55 4.09
N CYS A 115 7.57 1.13 3.11
CA CYS A 115 8.89 1.75 3.31
C CYS A 115 8.82 2.89 4.32
N LEU A 116 7.80 3.74 4.25
CA LEU A 116 7.63 4.86 5.17
C LEU A 116 7.53 4.41 6.63
N VAL A 117 6.77 3.34 6.89
CA VAL A 117 6.63 2.78 8.23
C VAL A 117 7.92 2.08 8.67
N LEU A 118 8.55 1.29 7.79
CA LEU A 118 9.81 0.60 8.10
C LEU A 118 10.93 1.58 8.48
N VAL A 119 11.07 2.67 7.72
CA VAL A 119 12.03 3.74 8.02
C VAL A 119 11.79 4.33 9.41
N GLU A 120 10.54 4.41 9.85
CA GLU A 120 10.25 4.92 11.19
C GLU A 120 10.56 3.90 12.30
N VAL A 121 10.08 2.67 12.17
CA VAL A 121 10.16 1.67 13.24
C VAL A 121 11.55 1.05 13.40
N LEU A 122 12.43 1.22 12.41
CA LEU A 122 13.82 0.74 12.40
C LEU A 122 14.87 1.83 12.67
N LYS A 123 14.45 3.03 13.12
CA LYS A 123 15.37 4.12 13.49
C LYS A 123 16.29 3.76 14.65
#